data_AF-V4N5P6-F1
#
_entry.id   AF-V4N5P6-F1
#
_cell.length_a   1.000
_cell.length_b   1.000
_cell.length_c   1.000
_cell.angle_alpha   90.00
_cell.angle_beta   90.00
_cell.angle_gamma   90.00
#
_symmetry.space_group_name_H-M   'P 1'
#
loop_
_entity.id
_entity.type
_entity.pdbx_description
1 polymer ?
#
loop_
_entity_poly.entity_id
_entity_poly.type
_entity_poly.pdbx_seq_one_letter_code
_entity_poly.pdbx_strand_id
1 'polypeptide(L)'
;SESKCALVYGQMNEPPGARARVGLTGLTVAEYFCDAEGQDVLLFIDNIFRFTQANSEVSALLGRIPSAVGYQPTLASDLGALQERITTTKKGSITSVQAIYVPADDLTDPALATTFAHLDATTVLSRQISELGIYPAVDPLDSTSRMLSPHILGEEHYNTARGVQKVLQNYKNLQDIIAILGMDELSEDDKLTVARARKIQRFLSQPFHVAEIFTGAPGK
;
A
#
# COMPACT_ATOMS: atom_id res chain seq x y z
N SER A 1 -16.43 15.57 23.02
CA SER A 1 -16.62 14.99 21.67
C SER A 1 -15.78 13.72 21.59
N GLU A 2 -16.39 12.57 21.28
CA GLU A 2 -15.71 11.25 21.23
C GLU A 2 -14.99 10.98 19.88
N SER A 3 -14.67 12.01 19.10
CA SER A 3 -14.02 11.81 17.79
C SER A 3 -12.55 11.43 17.99
N LYS A 4 -12.13 10.31 17.39
CA LYS A 4 -10.73 9.85 17.34
C LYS A 4 -10.01 10.22 16.04
N CYS A 5 -10.64 11.04 15.20
CA CYS A 5 -10.13 11.37 13.87
C CYS A 5 -10.16 12.88 13.63
N ALA A 6 -9.10 13.39 13.00
CA ALA A 6 -9.02 14.72 12.41
C ALA A 6 -9.01 14.57 10.89
N LEU A 7 -9.88 15.32 10.21
CA LEU A 7 -10.02 15.29 8.76
C LEU A 7 -9.43 16.56 8.18
N VAL A 8 -8.47 16.41 7.26
CA VAL A 8 -7.84 17.53 6.53
C VAL A 8 -8.07 17.30 5.05
N TYR A 9 -8.87 18.16 4.42
CA TYR A 9 -9.26 18.03 3.02
C TYR A 9 -8.59 19.08 2.15
N GLY A 10 -8.18 18.64 0.96
CA GLY A 10 -7.71 19.48 -0.14
C GLY A 10 -8.33 18.93 -1.39
N GLN A 11 -9.49 19.47 -1.75
CA GLN A 11 -10.35 18.88 -2.78
C GLN A 11 -9.77 19.08 -4.19
N MET A 12 -10.21 18.29 -5.17
CA MET A 12 -9.70 18.38 -6.56
C MET A 12 -10.03 19.70 -7.26
N ASN A 13 -11.10 20.39 -6.83
CA ASN A 13 -11.47 21.72 -7.32
C ASN A 13 -10.58 22.84 -6.76
N GLU A 14 -9.71 22.54 -5.79
CA GLU A 14 -8.77 23.52 -5.24
C GLU A 14 -7.54 23.70 -6.14
N PRO A 15 -6.94 24.91 -6.12
CA PRO A 15 -5.74 25.19 -6.90
C PRO A 15 -4.58 24.26 -6.49
N PRO A 16 -3.64 23.99 -7.41
CA PRO A 16 -2.53 23.06 -7.15
C PRO A 16 -1.67 23.47 -5.96
N GLY A 17 -1.57 24.77 -5.65
CA GLY A 17 -0.88 25.23 -4.44
C GLY A 17 -1.50 24.72 -3.13
N ALA A 18 -2.83 24.65 -3.05
CA ALA A 18 -3.52 24.12 -1.87
C ALA A 18 -3.35 22.59 -1.78
N ARG A 19 -3.57 21.88 -2.89
CA ARG A 19 -3.36 20.43 -2.99
C ARG A 19 -1.91 20.01 -2.68
N ALA A 20 -0.92 20.82 -3.04
CA ALA A 20 0.49 20.56 -2.74
C ALA A 20 0.87 20.81 -1.26
N ARG A 21 -0.04 21.34 -0.44
CA ARG A 21 0.21 21.68 0.98
C ARG A 21 -0.73 20.98 1.96
N VAL A 22 -1.85 20.43 1.49
CA VAL A 22 -2.80 19.69 2.35
C VAL A 22 -2.12 18.52 3.08
N GLY A 23 -1.25 17.75 2.41
CA GLY A 23 -0.53 16.63 3.03
C GLY A 23 0.36 17.07 4.19
N LEU A 24 1.03 18.23 4.05
CA LEU A 24 1.86 18.83 5.11
C LEU A 24 0.99 19.33 6.27
N THR A 25 -0.22 19.79 5.99
CA THR A 25 -1.18 20.24 7.02
C THR A 25 -1.64 19.05 7.86
N GLY A 26 -2.04 17.95 7.21
CA GLY A 26 -2.40 16.70 7.90
C GLY A 26 -1.25 16.14 8.73
N LEU A 27 -0.03 16.17 8.17
CA LEU A 27 1.17 15.75 8.89
C LEU A 27 1.47 16.63 10.11
N THR A 28 1.30 17.95 10.02
CA THR A 28 1.52 18.86 11.16
C THR A 28 0.55 18.56 12.31
N VAL A 29 -0.70 18.21 11.99
CA VAL A 29 -1.67 17.74 12.99
C VAL A 29 -1.21 16.42 13.62
N ALA A 30 -0.71 15.48 12.82
CA ALA A 30 -0.19 14.21 13.33
C ALA A 30 1.05 14.39 14.22
N GLU A 31 1.97 15.28 13.83
CA GLU A 31 3.16 15.63 14.62
C GLU A 31 2.80 16.23 15.97
N TYR A 32 1.74 17.04 16.07
CA TYR A 32 1.28 17.54 17.37
C TYR A 32 0.91 16.38 18.32
N PHE A 33 0.11 15.42 17.84
CA PHE A 33 -0.25 14.26 18.66
C PHE A 33 0.95 13.36 18.98
N CYS A 34 1.91 13.24 18.06
CA CYS A 34 3.14 12.47 18.28
C CYS A 34 4.07 13.16 19.30
N ASP A 35 4.42 14.43 19.11
CA ASP A 35 5.51 15.10 19.82
C ASP A 35 5.07 15.86 21.07
N ALA A 36 3.84 16.41 21.08
CA ALA A 36 3.31 17.14 22.22
C ALA A 36 2.51 16.21 23.15
N GLU A 37 1.67 15.35 22.59
CA GLU A 37 0.82 14.42 23.35
C GLU A 37 1.48 13.04 23.58
N GLY A 38 2.56 12.71 22.87
CA GLY A 38 3.28 11.43 23.05
C GLY A 38 2.49 10.21 22.60
N GLN A 39 1.67 10.34 21.55
CA GLN A 39 0.76 9.30 21.08
C GLN A 39 1.29 8.58 19.84
N ASP A 40 0.81 7.35 19.64
CA ASP A 40 0.94 6.64 18.37
C ASP A 40 -0.20 7.03 17.44
N VAL A 41 0.14 7.63 16.31
CA VAL A 41 -0.80 8.28 15.39
C VAL A 41 -0.84 7.51 14.07
N LEU A 42 -2.06 7.24 13.58
CA LEU A 42 -2.28 6.78 12.22
C LEU A 42 -2.54 7.96 11.30
N LEU A 43 -1.71 8.12 10.27
CA LEU A 43 -1.86 9.12 9.22
C LEU A 43 -2.32 8.44 7.93
N PHE A 44 -3.47 8.84 7.40
CA PHE A 44 -3.96 8.35 6.11
C PHE A 44 -3.77 9.42 5.04
N ILE A 45 -3.00 9.11 3.99
CA ILE A 45 -2.79 10.01 2.85
C ILE A 45 -3.46 9.42 1.60
N ASP A 46 -4.56 10.07 1.17
CA ASP A 46 -5.30 9.71 -0.04
C ASP A 46 -5.31 10.89 -1.02
N ASN A 47 -4.49 10.91 -2.07
CA ASN A 47 -3.53 9.92 -2.54
C ASN A 47 -2.16 10.59 -2.70
N ILE A 48 -1.07 9.92 -2.31
CA ILE A 48 0.28 10.53 -2.32
C ILE A 48 0.72 10.93 -3.74
N PHE A 49 0.25 10.24 -4.78
CA PHE A 49 0.51 10.62 -6.16
C PHE A 49 -0.08 12.01 -6.49
N ARG A 50 -1.22 12.38 -5.89
CA ARG A 50 -1.84 13.70 -6.10
C ARG A 50 -1.03 14.83 -5.47
N PHE A 51 -0.28 14.56 -4.40
CA PHE A 51 0.69 15.50 -3.86
C PHE A 51 1.80 15.78 -4.89
N THR A 52 2.35 14.73 -5.51
CA THR A 52 3.35 14.87 -6.58
C THR A 52 2.79 15.62 -7.78
N GLN A 53 1.60 15.26 -8.25
CA GLN A 53 0.93 15.91 -9.37
C GLN A 53 0.75 17.42 -9.14
N ALA A 54 0.26 17.80 -7.95
CA ALA A 54 0.07 19.19 -7.58
C ALA A 54 1.38 19.97 -7.55
N ASN A 55 2.48 19.38 -7.04
CA ASN A 55 3.79 20.02 -7.07
C ASN A 55 4.35 20.15 -8.50
N SER A 56 4.08 19.19 -9.39
CA SER A 56 4.43 19.30 -10.81
C SER A 56 3.71 20.48 -11.48
N GLU A 57 2.40 20.63 -11.25
CA GLU A 57 1.61 21.76 -11.74
C GLU A 57 2.15 23.11 -11.22
N VAL A 58 2.46 23.20 -9.91
CA VAL A 58 3.07 24.41 -9.32
C VAL A 58 4.44 24.71 -9.94
N SER A 59 5.28 23.68 -10.14
CA SER A 59 6.60 23.83 -10.73
C SER A 59 6.53 24.38 -12.17
N ALA A 60 5.56 23.90 -12.95
CA ALA A 60 5.31 24.40 -14.31
C ALA A 60 4.87 25.88 -14.29
N LEU A 61 3.97 26.26 -13.38
CA LEU A 61 3.53 27.66 -13.21
C LEU A 61 4.67 28.59 -12.77
N LEU A 62 5.66 28.08 -12.05
CA LEU A 62 6.87 28.81 -11.66
C LEU A 62 7.92 28.91 -12.78
N GLY A 63 7.65 28.35 -13.96
CA GLY A 63 8.56 28.38 -15.10
C GLY A 63 9.81 27.51 -14.93
N ARG A 64 9.78 26.52 -14.03
CA ARG A 64 10.89 25.58 -13.87
C ARG A 64 10.90 24.59 -15.03
N ILE A 65 12.10 24.27 -15.52
CA ILE A 65 12.28 23.27 -16.58
C ILE A 65 11.84 21.89 -16.04
N PRO A 66 10.95 21.16 -16.73
CA PRO A 66 10.52 19.83 -16.31
C PRO A 66 11.67 18.82 -16.43
N SER A 67 11.62 17.79 -15.57
CA SER A 67 12.52 16.65 -15.59
C SER A 67 11.90 15.46 -16.35
N ALA A 68 12.35 14.24 -16.05
CA ALA A 68 11.85 13.00 -16.64
C ALA A 68 10.32 12.93 -16.58
N VAL A 69 9.71 12.56 -17.71
CA VAL A 69 8.26 12.31 -17.86
C VAL A 69 7.39 13.54 -17.51
N GLY A 70 7.97 14.74 -17.41
CA GLY A 70 7.23 15.98 -17.14
C GLY A 70 7.06 16.31 -15.65
N TYR A 71 7.73 15.60 -14.74
CA TYR A 71 7.72 15.92 -13.31
C TYR A 71 8.61 17.12 -12.97
N GLN A 72 8.37 17.72 -11.80
CA GLN A 72 9.22 18.78 -11.29
C GLN A 72 10.65 18.28 -11.03
N PRO A 73 11.70 19.11 -11.25
CA PRO A 73 13.08 18.75 -10.95
C PRO A 73 13.32 18.52 -9.44
N THR A 74 12.43 19.02 -8.58
CA THR A 74 12.47 18.87 -7.12
C THR A 74 11.68 17.67 -6.61
N LEU A 75 11.30 16.72 -7.46
CA LEU A 75 10.43 15.59 -7.12
C LEU A 75 10.92 14.84 -5.87
N ALA A 76 12.19 14.43 -5.85
CA ALA A 76 12.77 13.68 -4.75
C ALA A 76 12.85 14.51 -3.45
N SER A 77 13.22 15.79 -3.54
CA SER A 77 13.32 16.65 -2.36
C SER A 77 11.95 17.00 -1.78
N ASP A 78 10.95 17.26 -2.63
CA ASP A 78 9.60 17.61 -2.19
C ASP A 78 8.92 16.42 -1.52
N LEU A 79 9.10 15.22 -2.08
CA LEU A 79 8.57 14.00 -1.49
C LEU A 79 9.31 13.64 -0.21
N GLY A 80 10.65 13.69 -0.22
CA GLY A 80 11.47 13.41 0.97
C GLY A 80 11.14 14.34 2.13
N ALA A 81 10.92 15.64 1.87
CA ALA A 81 10.53 16.59 2.91
C ALA A 81 9.20 16.25 3.62
N LEU A 82 8.28 15.56 2.93
CA LEU A 82 7.05 15.05 3.51
C LEU A 82 7.28 13.69 4.20
N GLN A 83 7.95 12.75 3.54
CA GLN A 83 8.10 11.37 4.01
C GLN A 83 9.01 11.25 5.23
N GLU A 84 10.13 11.99 5.27
CA GLU A 84 11.11 11.88 6.36
C GLU A 84 10.58 12.38 7.72
N ARG A 85 9.51 13.18 7.69
CA ARG A 85 8.80 13.62 8.90
C ARG A 85 7.83 12.56 9.43
N ILE A 86 7.43 11.61 8.59
CA ILE A 86 6.60 10.47 8.98
C ILE A 86 7.54 9.40 9.54
N THR A 87 7.79 9.47 10.85
CA THR A 87 8.71 8.55 11.50
C THR A 87 8.33 8.30 12.95
N THR A 88 9.04 7.36 13.57
CA THR A 88 8.97 7.12 15.01
C THR A 88 9.99 7.98 15.74
N THR A 89 9.54 8.70 16.76
CA THR A 89 10.41 9.52 17.62
C THR A 89 10.58 8.84 18.98
N LYS A 90 11.31 9.49 19.90
CA LYS A 90 11.41 9.02 21.29
C LYS A 90 10.13 9.23 22.10
N LYS A 91 9.19 10.03 21.60
CA LYS A 91 7.98 10.43 22.33
C LYS A 91 6.72 9.71 21.85
N GLY A 92 6.66 9.40 20.56
CA GLY A 92 5.52 8.74 19.92
C GLY A 92 5.89 8.26 18.53
N SER A 93 4.90 7.81 17.76
CA SER A 93 5.11 7.36 16.39
C SER A 93 4.03 7.88 15.44
N ILE A 94 4.42 8.11 14.19
CA ILE A 94 3.47 8.35 13.10
C ILE A 94 3.58 7.17 12.14
N THR A 95 2.54 6.33 12.11
CA THR A 95 2.41 5.25 11.13
C THR A 95 1.51 5.72 10.00
N SER A 96 2.06 5.82 8.79
CA SER A 96 1.33 6.33 7.63
C SER A 96 0.86 5.22 6.70
N VAL A 97 -0.42 5.25 6.34
CA VAL A 97 -1.02 4.42 5.29
C VAL A 97 -1.33 5.32 4.10
N GLN A 98 -0.61 5.10 3.00
CA GLN A 98 -0.64 5.98 1.85
C GLN A 98 -1.24 5.25 0.65
N ALA A 99 -2.33 5.78 0.11
CA ALA A 99 -2.85 5.30 -1.16
C ALA A 99 -1.93 5.80 -2.29
N ILE A 100 -1.53 4.88 -3.16
CA ILE A 100 -0.66 5.16 -4.31
C ILE A 100 -1.42 4.81 -5.57
N TYR A 101 -1.66 5.81 -6.41
CA TYR A 101 -2.22 5.60 -7.74
C TYR A 101 -1.08 5.30 -8.73
N VAL A 102 -1.15 4.17 -9.42
CA VAL A 102 -0.18 3.79 -10.46
C VAL A 102 -0.71 4.28 -11.81
N PRO A 103 -0.10 5.32 -12.43
CA PRO A 103 -0.55 5.80 -13.72
C PRO A 103 -0.26 4.74 -14.81
N ALA A 104 -1.30 4.38 -15.57
CA ALA A 104 -1.21 3.44 -16.69
C ALA A 104 -0.58 2.07 -16.35
N ASP A 105 -0.69 1.63 -15.09
CA ASP A 105 -0.08 0.39 -14.58
C ASP A 105 1.46 0.32 -14.76
N ASP A 106 2.13 1.47 -14.93
CA ASP A 106 3.60 1.56 -15.11
C ASP A 106 4.32 1.82 -13.79
N LEU A 107 4.88 0.76 -13.20
CA LEU A 107 5.68 0.82 -11.96
C LEU A 107 7.04 1.52 -12.14
N THR A 108 7.46 1.81 -13.38
CA THR A 108 8.73 2.49 -13.67
C THR A 108 8.60 4.02 -13.68
N ASP A 109 7.38 4.54 -13.46
CA ASP A 109 7.13 5.97 -13.33
C ASP A 109 8.01 6.60 -12.20
N PRO A 110 8.69 7.74 -12.46
CA PRO A 110 9.57 8.37 -11.48
C PRO A 110 8.92 8.71 -10.14
N ALA A 111 7.64 9.12 -10.12
CA ALA A 111 6.95 9.45 -8.89
C ALA A 111 6.73 8.20 -8.03
N LEU A 112 6.40 7.06 -8.66
CA LEU A 112 6.27 5.78 -7.96
C LEU A 112 7.61 5.28 -7.45
N ALA A 113 8.63 5.26 -8.32
CA ALA A 113 9.97 4.80 -7.95
C ALA A 113 10.53 5.59 -6.75
N THR A 114 10.32 6.91 -6.73
CA THR A 114 10.73 7.77 -5.61
C THR A 114 9.90 7.48 -4.36
N THR A 115 8.58 7.27 -4.50
CA THR A 115 7.70 6.96 -3.36
C THR A 115 8.08 5.62 -2.71
N PHE A 116 8.30 4.58 -3.51
CA PHE A 116 8.67 3.25 -3.02
C PHE A 116 9.96 3.23 -2.21
N ALA A 117 10.91 4.12 -2.49
CA ALA A 117 12.15 4.23 -1.73
C ALA A 117 11.92 4.56 -0.23
N HIS A 118 10.84 5.30 0.07
CA HIS A 118 10.48 5.71 1.43
C HIS A 118 9.53 4.74 2.15
N LEU A 119 8.97 3.73 1.47
CA LEU A 119 7.99 2.83 2.09
C LEU A 119 8.69 1.64 2.76
N ASP A 120 8.24 1.31 3.97
CA ASP A 120 8.68 0.11 4.68
C ASP A 120 7.89 -1.14 4.33
N ALA A 121 6.66 -0.97 3.86
CA ALA A 121 5.80 -2.04 3.38
C ALA A 121 4.97 -1.58 2.19
N THR A 122 4.74 -2.49 1.25
CA THR A 122 3.87 -2.29 0.10
C THR A 122 2.75 -3.32 0.16
N THR A 123 1.50 -2.85 0.12
CA THR A 123 0.32 -3.71 0.01
C THR A 123 -0.30 -3.47 -1.36
N VAL A 124 -0.15 -4.45 -2.25
CA VAL A 124 -0.63 -4.37 -3.62
C VAL A 124 -2.05 -4.90 -3.67
N LEU A 125 -2.98 -4.13 -4.23
CA LEU A 125 -4.35 -4.55 -4.46
C LEU A 125 -4.52 -4.98 -5.93
N SER A 126 -4.92 -6.22 -6.15
CA SER A 126 -5.02 -6.82 -7.49
C SER A 126 -6.47 -7.00 -7.93
N ARG A 127 -6.75 -6.55 -9.16
CA ARG A 127 -8.06 -6.75 -9.80
C ARG A 127 -8.38 -8.25 -9.95
N GLN A 128 -7.40 -9.05 -10.35
CA GLN A 128 -7.57 -10.50 -10.55
C GLN A 128 -8.03 -11.20 -9.26
N ILE A 129 -7.55 -10.75 -8.10
CA ILE A 129 -7.96 -11.31 -6.80
C ILE A 129 -9.38 -10.86 -6.44
N SER A 130 -9.73 -9.60 -6.71
CA SER A 130 -11.08 -9.08 -6.49
C SER A 130 -12.14 -9.80 -7.35
N GLU A 131 -11.80 -10.15 -8.59
CA GLU A 131 -12.66 -10.89 -9.53
C GLU A 131 -12.94 -12.32 -9.04
N LEU A 132 -12.05 -12.91 -8.23
CA LEU A 132 -12.27 -14.18 -7.55
C LEU A 132 -13.20 -14.06 -6.32
N GLY A 133 -13.63 -12.85 -5.97
CA GLY A 133 -14.46 -12.56 -4.80
C GLY A 133 -13.69 -12.60 -3.47
N ILE A 134 -12.36 -12.40 -3.51
CA ILE A 134 -11.51 -12.41 -2.32
C ILE A 134 -11.30 -10.97 -1.85
N TYR A 135 -11.75 -10.69 -0.63
CA TYR A 135 -11.63 -9.38 0.01
C TYR A 135 -10.96 -9.52 1.39
N PRO A 136 -9.95 -8.68 1.71
CA PRO A 136 -9.35 -7.67 0.84
C PRO A 136 -8.60 -8.27 -0.35
N ALA A 137 -8.57 -7.55 -1.47
CA ALA A 137 -7.96 -7.99 -2.72
C ALA A 137 -6.42 -7.84 -2.72
N VAL A 138 -5.77 -8.17 -1.60
CA VAL A 138 -4.31 -8.07 -1.44
C VAL A 138 -3.62 -9.18 -2.22
N ASP A 139 -2.63 -8.83 -3.02
CA ASP A 139 -1.74 -9.80 -3.65
C ASP A 139 -0.64 -10.25 -2.66
N PRO A 140 -0.65 -11.51 -2.19
CA PRO A 140 0.29 -11.98 -1.17
C PRO A 140 1.71 -12.23 -1.70
N LEU A 141 1.91 -12.24 -3.02
CA LEU A 141 3.21 -12.45 -3.66
C LEU A 141 3.85 -11.12 -4.04
N ASP A 142 3.06 -10.16 -4.53
CA ASP A 142 3.56 -8.84 -4.93
C ASP A 142 3.62 -7.83 -3.75
N SER A 143 2.90 -8.10 -2.65
CA SER A 143 3.03 -7.32 -1.42
C SER A 143 4.29 -7.68 -0.65
N THR A 144 4.99 -6.67 -0.14
CA THR A 144 6.27 -6.85 0.55
C THR A 144 6.36 -6.02 1.83
N SER A 145 7.25 -6.40 2.74
CA SER A 145 7.56 -5.63 3.93
C SER A 145 9.00 -5.83 4.35
N ARG A 146 9.69 -4.76 4.73
CA ARG A 146 11.02 -4.80 5.36
C ARG A 146 10.98 -5.50 6.73
N MET A 147 9.82 -5.49 7.39
CA MET A 147 9.61 -6.15 8.68
C MET A 147 9.51 -7.68 8.55
N LEU A 148 9.35 -8.22 7.34
CA LEU A 148 9.31 -9.67 7.09
C LEU A 148 10.72 -10.29 7.17
N SER A 149 11.27 -10.29 8.39
CA SER A 149 12.60 -10.81 8.73
C SER A 149 12.52 -11.66 10.00
N PRO A 150 13.22 -12.82 10.05
CA PRO A 150 13.22 -13.67 11.25
C PRO A 150 13.81 -12.98 12.48
N HIS A 151 14.68 -11.98 12.28
CA HIS A 151 15.26 -11.19 13.37
C HIS A 151 14.26 -10.23 14.02
N ILE A 152 13.17 -9.88 13.32
CA ILE A 152 12.14 -8.94 13.79
C ILE A 152 10.91 -9.70 14.29
N LEU A 153 10.45 -10.70 13.52
CA LEU A 153 9.19 -11.42 13.79
C LEU A 153 9.37 -12.75 14.54
N GLY A 154 10.61 -13.23 14.67
CA GLY A 154 10.91 -14.60 15.10
C GLY A 154 10.80 -15.63 13.97
N GLU A 155 11.40 -16.80 14.19
CA GLU A 155 11.50 -17.84 13.16
C GLU A 155 10.14 -18.44 12.78
N GLU A 156 9.26 -18.68 13.75
CA GLU A 156 7.97 -19.32 13.50
C GLU A 156 7.08 -18.51 12.55
N HIS A 157 6.94 -17.21 12.83
CA HIS A 157 6.15 -16.31 11.99
C HIS A 157 6.79 -16.17 10.60
N TYR A 158 8.10 -15.95 10.53
CA TYR A 158 8.81 -15.84 9.26
C TYR A 158 8.67 -17.10 8.39
N ASN A 159 8.91 -18.28 8.97
CA ASN A 159 8.84 -19.55 8.26
C ASN A 159 7.41 -19.86 7.80
N THR A 160 6.40 -19.52 8.61
CA THR A 160 5.00 -19.68 8.23
C THR A 160 4.65 -18.79 7.05
N ALA A 161 5.00 -17.50 7.10
CA ALA A 161 4.76 -16.56 6.02
C ALA A 161 5.47 -16.96 4.72
N ARG A 162 6.75 -17.36 4.79
CA ARG A 162 7.51 -17.86 3.64
C ARG A 162 6.95 -19.17 3.09
N GLY A 163 6.45 -20.06 3.96
CA GLY A 163 5.78 -21.29 3.57
C GLY A 163 4.50 -21.01 2.77
N VAL A 164 3.68 -20.07 3.24
CA VAL A 164 2.48 -19.60 2.52
C VAL A 164 2.85 -19.04 1.15
N GLN A 165 3.83 -18.13 1.08
CA GLN A 165 4.30 -17.57 -0.20
C GLN A 165 4.81 -18.65 -1.15
N LYS A 166 5.57 -19.64 -0.66
CA LYS A 166 6.08 -20.75 -1.48
C LYS A 166 4.96 -21.58 -2.08
N VAL A 167 3.94 -21.93 -1.28
CA VAL A 167 2.79 -22.71 -1.77
C VAL A 167 2.01 -21.92 -2.83
N LEU A 168 1.78 -20.62 -2.60
CA LEU A 168 1.08 -19.76 -3.56
C LEU A 168 1.88 -19.53 -4.84
N GLN A 169 3.21 -19.37 -4.75
CA GLN A 169 4.08 -19.24 -5.92
C GLN A 169 4.09 -20.52 -6.76
N ASN A 170 4.21 -21.68 -6.12
CA ASN A 170 4.12 -22.96 -6.82
C ASN A 170 2.76 -23.13 -7.50
N TYR A 171 1.68 -22.73 -6.84
CA TYR A 171 0.35 -22.74 -7.44
C TYR A 171 0.26 -21.82 -8.67
N LYS A 172 0.79 -20.59 -8.60
CA LYS A 172 0.84 -19.66 -9.74
C LYS A 172 1.59 -20.28 -10.93
N ASN A 173 2.72 -20.93 -10.70
CA ASN A 173 3.49 -21.62 -11.75
C ASN A 173 2.71 -22.79 -12.38
N LEU A 174 1.87 -23.48 -11.60
CA LEU A 174 1.03 -24.59 -12.08
C LEU A 174 -0.22 -24.10 -12.81
N GLN A 175 -0.66 -22.85 -12.64
CA GLN A 175 -1.90 -22.34 -13.27
C GLN A 175 -1.85 -22.39 -14.80
N ASP A 176 -0.71 -22.05 -15.41
CA ASP A 176 -0.57 -22.09 -16.88
C ASP A 176 -0.65 -23.53 -17.40
N ILE A 177 -0.05 -24.48 -16.68
CA ILE A 177 -0.12 -25.91 -17.01
C ILE A 177 -1.56 -26.41 -16.89
N ILE A 178 -2.25 -26.07 -15.79
CA ILE A 178 -3.65 -26.43 -15.55
C ILE A 178 -4.56 -25.86 -16.64
N ALA A 179 -4.31 -24.64 -17.10
CA ALA A 179 -5.10 -23.99 -18.13
C ALA A 179 -4.99 -24.67 -19.50
N ILE A 180 -3.85 -25.29 -19.81
CA ILE A 180 -3.58 -25.95 -21.09
C ILE A 180 -3.92 -27.45 -21.06
N LEU A 181 -3.42 -28.16 -20.05
CA LEU A 181 -3.47 -29.63 -19.97
C LEU A 181 -4.61 -30.14 -19.08
N GLY A 182 -5.13 -29.31 -18.18
CA GLY A 182 -6.12 -29.71 -17.17
C GLY A 182 -5.49 -30.20 -15.86
N MET A 183 -6.32 -30.35 -14.83
CA MET A 183 -5.90 -30.76 -13.48
C MET A 183 -5.45 -32.22 -13.40
N ASP A 184 -5.93 -33.08 -14.29
CA ASP A 184 -5.71 -34.53 -14.20
C ASP A 184 -4.29 -34.95 -14.58
N GLU A 185 -3.63 -34.13 -15.42
CA GLU A 185 -2.25 -34.31 -15.90
C GLU A 185 -1.18 -33.94 -14.86
N LEU A 186 -1.59 -33.38 -13.72
CA LEU A 186 -0.68 -33.05 -12.62
C LEU A 186 -0.30 -34.30 -11.82
N SER A 187 0.91 -34.29 -11.25
CA SER A 187 1.31 -35.28 -10.26
C SER A 187 0.43 -35.19 -9.01
N GLU A 188 0.35 -36.26 -8.22
CA GLU A 188 -0.45 -36.25 -6.98
C GLU A 188 0.07 -35.21 -5.96
N ASP A 189 1.38 -34.96 -5.93
CA ASP A 189 1.99 -33.92 -5.09
C ASP A 189 1.62 -32.50 -5.55
N ASP A 190 1.54 -32.28 -6.86
CA ASP A 190 1.10 -31.00 -7.43
C ASP A 190 -0.39 -30.77 -7.18
N LYS A 191 -1.23 -31.80 -7.34
CA LYS A 191 -2.65 -31.75 -6.98
C LYS A 191 -2.82 -31.38 -5.50
N LEU A 192 -2.03 -31.96 -4.61
CA LEU A 192 -2.03 -31.62 -3.19
C LEU A 192 -1.61 -30.16 -2.95
N THR A 193 -0.59 -29.68 -3.67
CA THR A 193 -0.14 -28.28 -3.60
C THR A 193 -1.23 -27.32 -4.04
N VAL A 194 -1.90 -27.59 -5.17
CA VAL A 194 -3.03 -26.80 -5.67
C VAL A 194 -4.18 -26.78 -4.66
N ALA A 195 -4.52 -27.94 -4.08
CA ALA A 195 -5.58 -28.03 -3.09
C ALA A 195 -5.28 -27.19 -1.83
N ARG A 196 -4.04 -27.21 -1.35
CA ARG A 196 -3.58 -26.38 -0.22
C ARG A 196 -3.59 -24.89 -0.58
N ALA A 197 -3.05 -24.54 -1.74
CA ALA A 197 -2.99 -23.16 -2.21
C ALA A 197 -4.36 -22.53 -2.33
N ARG A 198 -5.35 -23.23 -2.92
CA ARG A 198 -6.74 -22.74 -3.02
C ARG A 198 -7.36 -22.48 -1.63
N LYS A 199 -7.11 -23.35 -0.65
CA LYS A 199 -7.59 -23.16 0.72
C LYS A 199 -6.93 -21.94 1.37
N ILE A 200 -5.61 -21.80 1.25
CA ILE A 200 -4.86 -20.65 1.77
C ILE A 200 -5.37 -19.35 1.12
N GLN A 201 -5.50 -19.32 -0.21
CA GLN A 201 -5.93 -18.14 -0.95
C GLN A 201 -7.32 -17.67 -0.49
N ARG A 202 -8.26 -18.60 -0.24
CA ARG A 202 -9.58 -18.28 0.32
C ARG A 202 -9.51 -17.89 1.80
N PHE A 203 -8.60 -18.50 2.56
CA PHE A 203 -8.42 -18.19 3.98
C PHE A 203 -7.85 -16.78 4.22
N LEU A 204 -7.12 -16.22 3.25
CA LEU A 204 -6.68 -14.83 3.29
C LEU A 204 -7.83 -13.81 3.13
N SER A 205 -9.05 -14.25 2.81
CA SER A 205 -10.23 -13.39 2.82
C SER A 205 -10.76 -13.17 4.24
N GLN A 206 -11.22 -11.95 4.53
CA GLN A 206 -11.77 -11.59 5.83
C GLN A 206 -12.93 -10.60 5.66
N PRO A 207 -14.10 -10.86 6.27
CA PRO A 207 -15.19 -9.89 6.27
C PRO A 207 -14.80 -8.67 7.10
N PHE A 208 -15.05 -7.47 6.57
CA PHE A 208 -14.72 -6.22 7.23
C PHE A 208 -15.90 -5.67 8.02
N HIS A 209 -15.64 -5.18 9.23
CA HIS A 209 -16.66 -4.54 10.06
C HIS A 209 -17.34 -3.36 9.34
N VAL A 210 -16.55 -2.55 8.61
CA VAL A 210 -17.08 -1.42 7.81
C VAL A 210 -17.91 -1.86 6.60
N ALA A 211 -17.76 -3.11 6.15
CA ALA A 211 -18.48 -3.64 5.00
C ALA A 211 -19.76 -4.41 5.39
N GLU A 212 -20.01 -4.62 6.68
CA GLU A 212 -21.17 -5.38 7.19
C GLU A 212 -22.50 -4.87 6.64
N ILE A 213 -22.64 -3.55 6.50
CA ILE A 213 -23.84 -2.89 5.98
C ILE A 213 -24.14 -3.34 4.54
N PHE A 214 -23.10 -3.65 3.76
CA PHE A 214 -23.23 -4.04 2.35
C PHE A 214 -23.21 -5.56 2.15
N THR A 215 -22.47 -6.30 2.97
CA THR A 215 -22.26 -7.75 2.81
C THR A 215 -23.19 -8.60 3.67
N GLY A 216 -23.74 -8.04 4.75
CA GLY A 216 -24.56 -8.75 5.74
C GLY A 216 -23.79 -9.74 6.61
N ALA A 217 -22.48 -9.92 6.40
CA ALA A 217 -21.63 -10.82 7.17
C ALA A 217 -20.87 -10.02 8.24
N PRO A 218 -20.93 -10.40 9.52
CA PRO A 218 -20.22 -9.69 10.58
C PRO A 218 -18.71 -9.76 10.37
N GLY A 219 -18.05 -8.63 10.55
CA GLY A 219 -16.60 -8.49 10.55
C GLY A 219 -15.99 -9.26 11.72
N LYS A 220 -14.75 -9.71 11.52
CA LYS A 220 -13.97 -10.44 12.52
C LYS A 220 -12.63 -9.78 12.74
#